data_AF-A0A6A4WXB6-F1
#
_entry.id   AF-A0A6A4WXB6-F1
#
_cell.length_a   1.000
_cell.length_b   1.000
_cell.length_c   1.000
_cell.angle_alpha   90.00
_cell.angle_beta   90.00
_cell.angle_gamma   90.00
#
_symmetry.space_group_name_H-M   'P 1'
#
loop_
_entity.id
_entity.type
_entity.pdbx_description
1 polymer ?
#
loop_
_entity_poly.entity_id
_entity_poly.type
_entity_poly.pdbx_seq_one_letter_code
_entity_poly.pdbx_strand_id
1 'polypeptide(L)'
;MSWAATATNNVYQLVRKFMNLLTAFNMMRTGIRRNNDRAMLAGRQKLAPVMFIGKHHIYQRLLIRDIVVRQQQPTPIRQYVANTSAYTVSGDDTRGEGGDFILESKNKDTKSWLPPGVPSQAQWTHAARCTEQLEDLKTTVLDRYQVQGDLDDRVLSLQLSEDCVRAELRRLKYLATPFKDTDLLVSLDGEILHPSLVNFDVVAQKNYAVAKQRLVGSTECKMEKVFVTVDDAAAGKMTKAELCDNMKTMIDAIPAPHARAQWKKLLNKVKAKSKAEMLTLLEELEEQNAGKAGSDDPDVYNN
;
A
#
# COMPACT_ATOMS: atom_id res chain seq x y z
N MET A 1 27.02 10.29 27.87
CA MET A 1 25.97 10.68 26.89
C MET A 1 25.35 12.06 27.22
N SER A 2 26.12 13.07 27.63
CA SER A 2 25.58 14.40 27.98
C SER A 2 25.45 15.35 26.78
N TRP A 3 26.33 15.21 25.78
CA TRP A 3 26.37 16.09 24.60
C TRP A 3 25.11 16.01 23.72
N ALA A 4 24.49 14.83 23.63
CA ALA A 4 23.27 14.61 22.84
C ALA A 4 22.04 15.31 23.45
N ALA A 5 22.08 15.65 24.74
CA ALA A 5 21.01 16.38 25.42
C ALA A 5 21.09 17.89 25.19
N THR A 6 22.28 18.44 24.93
CA THR A 6 22.55 19.87 24.72
C THR A 6 22.54 20.32 23.26
N ALA A 7 22.42 19.39 22.29
CA ALA A 7 22.34 19.73 20.88
C ALA A 7 21.03 20.49 20.57
N THR A 8 21.13 21.75 20.15
CA THR A 8 20.00 22.64 19.83
C THR A 8 19.49 22.52 18.39
N ASN A 9 20.14 21.71 17.54
CA ASN A 9 19.73 21.54 16.15
C ASN A 9 18.38 20.79 16.06
N ASN A 10 17.38 21.45 15.46
CA ASN A 10 16.02 20.92 15.31
C ASN A 10 15.95 19.60 14.52
N VAL A 11 16.77 19.44 13.48
CA VAL A 11 16.83 18.21 12.67
C VAL A 11 17.38 17.06 13.51
N TYR A 12 18.44 17.32 14.28
CA TYR A 12 19.02 16.32 15.18
C TYR A 12 18.02 15.91 16.26
N GLN A 13 17.29 16.86 16.85
CA GLN A 13 16.24 16.56 17.84
C GLN A 13 15.08 15.76 17.26
N LEU A 14 14.70 16.01 15.99
CA LEU A 14 13.68 15.23 15.29
C LEU A 14 14.16 13.78 15.07
N VAL A 15 15.36 13.58 14.52
CA VAL A 15 15.94 12.25 14.30
C VAL A 15 16.07 11.49 15.61
N ARG A 16 16.51 12.15 16.68
CA ARG A 16 16.59 11.55 18.02
C ARG A 16 15.23 11.10 18.54
N LYS A 17 14.19 11.93 18.39
CA LYS A 17 12.81 11.55 18.76
C LYS A 17 12.33 10.35 17.95
N PHE A 18 12.60 10.33 16.65
CA PHE A 18 12.24 9.22 15.76
C PHE A 18 12.95 7.93 16.16
N MET A 19 14.26 7.97 16.41
CA MET A 19 15.04 6.82 16.87
C MET A 19 14.57 6.29 18.23
N ASN A 20 14.24 7.18 19.16
CA ASN A 20 13.67 6.79 20.46
C ASN A 20 12.32 6.07 20.30
N LEU A 21 11.45 6.58 19.42
CA LEU A 21 10.16 5.95 19.12
C LEU A 21 10.33 4.60 18.43
N LEU A 22 11.23 4.50 17.45
CA LEU A 22 11.54 3.25 16.75
C LEU A 22 12.09 2.19 17.71
N THR A 23 12.96 2.61 18.64
CA THR A 23 13.50 1.74 19.69
C THR A 23 12.38 1.27 20.62
N ALA A 24 11.50 2.16 21.06
CA ALA A 24 10.35 1.81 21.90
C ALA A 24 9.38 0.83 21.20
N PHE A 25 9.14 1.04 19.89
CA PHE A 25 8.32 0.15 19.07
C PHE A 25 8.96 -1.24 18.92
N ASN A 26 10.26 -1.29 18.64
CA ASN A 26 11.00 -2.55 18.60
C ASN A 26 10.98 -3.27 19.95
N MET A 27 11.15 -2.55 21.06
CA MET A 27 11.03 -3.12 22.41
C MET A 27 9.63 -3.66 22.68
N MET A 28 8.58 -2.95 22.28
CA MET A 28 7.20 -3.41 22.43
C MET A 28 6.96 -4.68 21.60
N ARG A 29 7.34 -4.67 20.32
CA ARG A 29 7.19 -5.80 19.41
C ARG A 29 7.96 -7.03 19.87
N THR A 30 9.22 -6.83 20.29
CA THR A 30 10.04 -7.90 20.86
C THR A 30 9.46 -8.38 22.18
N GLY A 31 8.96 -7.47 23.04
CA GLY A 31 8.25 -7.83 24.26
C GLY A 31 7.06 -8.75 24.01
N ILE A 32 6.21 -8.42 23.04
CA ILE A 32 5.09 -9.26 22.61
C ILE A 32 5.59 -10.60 22.08
N ARG A 33 6.56 -10.59 21.14
CA ARG A 33 7.13 -11.80 20.54
C ARG A 33 7.74 -12.77 21.53
N ARG A 34 8.26 -12.25 22.64
CA ARG A 34 8.93 -13.02 23.69
C ARG A 34 8.05 -13.26 24.91
N ASN A 35 6.79 -12.82 24.87
CA ASN A 35 5.89 -12.76 26.02
C ASN A 35 6.55 -12.12 27.27
N ASN A 36 7.43 -11.14 27.04
CA ASN A 36 8.10 -10.40 28.09
C ASN A 36 7.30 -9.14 28.40
N ASP A 37 6.44 -9.25 29.41
CA ASP A 37 5.56 -8.17 29.84
C ASP A 37 6.31 -6.88 30.17
N ARG A 38 7.49 -6.97 30.80
CA ARG A 38 8.25 -5.79 31.20
C ARG A 38 8.74 -5.01 29.99
N ALA A 39 9.28 -5.70 28.97
CA ALA A 39 9.72 -5.09 27.73
C ALA A 39 8.54 -4.51 26.92
N MET A 40 7.43 -5.26 26.86
CA MET A 40 6.19 -4.81 26.22
C MET A 40 5.66 -3.54 26.87
N LEU A 41 5.52 -3.53 28.20
CA LEU A 41 4.99 -2.41 28.97
C LEU A 41 5.89 -1.18 28.88
N ALA A 42 7.22 -1.36 28.94
CA ALA A 42 8.18 -0.26 28.78
C ALA A 42 8.07 0.40 27.39
N GLY A 43 8.01 -0.41 26.33
CA GLY A 43 7.81 0.09 24.97
C GLY A 43 6.45 0.78 24.79
N ARG A 44 5.37 0.18 25.32
CA ARG A 44 4.02 0.74 25.29
C ARG A 44 3.92 2.08 26.03
N GLN A 45 4.58 2.23 27.18
CA GLN A 45 4.58 3.47 27.95
C GLN A 45 5.28 4.61 27.20
N LYS A 46 6.36 4.30 26.47
CA LYS A 46 7.05 5.29 25.61
C LYS A 46 6.26 5.66 24.37
N LEU A 47 5.45 4.74 23.83
CA LEU A 47 4.55 4.99 22.70
C LEU A 47 3.21 5.62 23.09
N ALA A 48 2.86 5.61 24.38
CA ALA A 48 1.57 6.09 24.87
C ALA A 48 1.20 7.53 24.42
N PRO A 49 2.13 8.50 24.32
CA PRO A 49 1.83 9.84 23.82
C PRO A 49 1.46 9.87 22.33
N VAL A 50 2.02 8.96 21.52
CA VAL A 50 1.81 8.89 20.07
C VAL A 50 0.56 8.09 19.73
N MET A 51 0.37 6.95 20.40
CA MET A 51 -0.72 6.02 20.10
C MET A 51 -1.99 6.32 20.91
N PHE A 52 -2.02 7.41 21.69
CA PHE A 52 -3.10 7.78 22.61
C PHE A 52 -3.50 6.70 23.63
N ILE A 53 -2.73 5.61 23.73
CA ILE A 53 -2.97 4.45 24.60
C ILE A 53 -3.06 4.88 26.08
N GLY A 54 -2.36 5.96 26.43
CA GLY A 54 -2.33 6.49 27.80
C GLY A 54 -3.45 7.49 28.14
N LYS A 55 -4.24 8.01 27.19
CA LYS A 55 -5.28 9.02 27.48
C LYS A 55 -6.70 8.44 27.60
N HIS A 56 -6.93 7.26 27.03
CA HIS A 56 -8.24 6.63 27.04
C HIS A 56 -8.44 5.81 28.32
N HIS A 57 -9.38 6.23 29.16
CA HIS A 57 -9.63 5.67 30.50
C HIS A 57 -9.87 4.15 30.50
N ILE A 58 -10.49 3.59 29.44
CA ILE A 58 -10.70 2.14 29.32
C ILE A 58 -9.37 1.38 29.25
N TYR A 59 -8.41 1.86 28.44
CA TYR A 59 -7.11 1.19 28.29
C TYR A 59 -6.25 1.33 29.54
N GLN A 60 -6.33 2.46 30.25
CA GLN A 60 -5.70 2.62 31.56
C GLN A 60 -6.28 1.65 32.58
N ARG A 61 -7.61 1.49 32.63
CA ARG A 61 -8.29 0.56 33.55
C ARG A 61 -7.90 -0.88 33.26
N LEU A 62 -7.83 -1.28 31.98
CA LEU A 62 -7.37 -2.62 31.59
C LEU A 62 -5.92 -2.87 32.02
N LEU A 63 -5.03 -1.90 31.80
CA LEU A 63 -3.63 -1.99 32.21
C LEU A 63 -3.48 -2.13 33.74
N ILE A 64 -4.15 -1.27 34.51
CA ILE A 64 -4.10 -1.32 35.97
C ILE A 64 -4.65 -2.65 36.48
N ARG A 65 -5.78 -3.10 35.92
CA ARG A 65 -6.38 -4.39 36.29
C ARG A 65 -5.43 -5.55 36.01
N ASP A 66 -4.80 -5.59 34.83
CA ASP A 66 -3.85 -6.65 34.48
C ASP A 66 -2.66 -6.68 35.44
N ILE A 67 -2.07 -5.52 35.77
CA ILE A 67 -0.97 -5.42 36.73
C ILE A 67 -1.41 -5.89 38.12
N VAL A 68 -2.56 -5.43 38.61
CA VAL A 68 -3.08 -5.79 39.94
C VAL A 68 -3.35 -7.29 40.02
N VAL A 69 -4.01 -7.86 39.01
CA VAL A 69 -4.31 -9.29 38.95
C VAL A 69 -3.02 -10.11 38.96
N ARG A 70 -1.98 -9.71 38.20
CA ARG A 70 -0.68 -10.41 38.19
C ARG A 70 0.05 -10.32 39.54
N GLN A 71 -0.02 -9.17 40.23
CA GLN A 71 0.64 -8.98 41.52
C GLN A 71 -0.06 -9.70 42.67
N GLN A 72 -1.40 -9.80 42.62
CA GLN A 72 -2.20 -10.48 43.63
C GLN A 72 -2.16 -12.01 43.53
N GLN A 73 -1.58 -12.57 42.45
CA GLN A 73 -1.45 -14.02 42.33
C GLN A 73 -0.54 -14.60 43.42
N PRO A 74 -0.88 -15.78 43.99
CA PRO A 74 0.02 -16.54 44.85
C PRO A 74 1.41 -16.73 44.22
N THR A 75 2.46 -16.73 45.03
CA THR A 75 3.85 -16.89 44.57
C THR A 75 4.06 -18.11 43.66
N PRO A 76 3.47 -19.29 43.93
CA PRO A 76 3.58 -20.45 43.03
C PRO A 76 3.00 -20.18 41.63
N ILE A 77 1.88 -19.46 41.54
CA ILE A 77 1.24 -19.10 40.28
C ILE A 77 2.08 -18.07 39.52
N ARG A 78 2.67 -17.09 40.23
CA ARG A 78 3.59 -16.12 39.63
C ARG A 78 4.84 -16.80 39.07
N GLN A 79 5.41 -17.76 39.79
CA GLN A 79 6.54 -18.57 39.31
C GLN A 79 6.15 -19.44 38.12
N TYR A 80 5.00 -20.09 38.18
CA TYR A 80 4.47 -20.87 37.06
C TYR A 80 4.33 -20.00 35.80
N VAL A 81 3.62 -18.87 35.89
CA VAL A 81 3.42 -17.95 34.77
C VAL A 81 4.75 -17.41 34.25
N ALA A 82 5.69 -17.03 35.12
CA ALA A 82 7.01 -16.59 34.68
C ALA A 82 7.74 -17.69 33.89
N ASN A 83 7.72 -18.93 34.38
CA ASN A 83 8.40 -20.07 33.76
C ASN A 83 7.71 -20.57 32.48
N THR A 84 6.41 -20.34 32.30
CA THR A 84 5.64 -20.78 31.12
C THR A 84 5.34 -19.64 30.14
N SER A 85 5.69 -18.40 30.49
CA SER A 85 5.41 -17.23 29.63
C SER A 85 6.29 -17.23 28.39
N ALA A 86 7.59 -17.48 28.55
CA ALA A 86 8.56 -17.50 27.47
C ALA A 86 9.21 -18.89 27.39
N TYR A 87 9.22 -19.46 26.18
CA TYR A 87 9.89 -20.72 25.91
C TYR A 87 11.17 -20.42 25.13
N THR A 88 12.29 -20.91 25.63
CA THR A 88 13.57 -20.75 24.97
C THR A 88 13.79 -21.90 24.00
N VAL A 89 13.57 -21.67 22.71
CA VAL A 89 13.78 -22.67 21.65
C VAL A 89 15.28 -22.98 21.45
N SER A 90 16.17 -22.06 21.84
CA SER A 90 17.62 -22.12 21.58
C SER A 90 18.51 -22.37 22.81
N GLY A 91 17.94 -22.57 24.00
CA GLY A 91 18.67 -22.64 25.28
C GLY A 91 19.27 -21.30 25.78
N ASP A 92 19.18 -20.20 25.03
CA ASP A 92 19.59 -18.85 25.45
C ASP A 92 18.41 -18.06 26.04
N ASP A 93 18.43 -17.82 27.37
CA ASP A 93 17.38 -17.07 28.10
C ASP A 93 17.14 -15.65 27.55
N THR A 94 18.08 -15.09 26.78
CA THR A 94 17.93 -13.79 26.12
C THR A 94 17.22 -13.87 24.76
N ARG A 95 16.99 -15.09 24.25
CA ARG A 95 16.37 -15.45 22.97
C ARG A 95 15.16 -16.38 23.13
N GLY A 96 14.31 -16.11 24.13
CA GLY A 96 13.01 -16.76 24.27
C GLY A 96 11.99 -16.29 23.22
N GLU A 97 11.04 -17.16 22.86
CA GLU A 97 9.85 -16.86 22.06
C GLU A 97 8.60 -17.12 22.89
N GLY A 98 7.55 -16.33 22.69
CA GLY A 98 6.26 -16.55 23.34
C GLY A 98 5.64 -17.84 22.82
N GLY A 99 4.98 -18.61 23.69
CA GLY A 99 4.37 -19.90 23.31
C GLY A 99 3.41 -19.79 22.12
N ASP A 100 2.69 -18.67 21.99
CA ASP A 100 1.80 -18.40 20.88
C ASP A 100 2.54 -18.27 19.53
N PHE A 101 3.73 -17.66 19.52
CA PHE A 101 4.56 -17.55 18.32
C PHE A 101 5.17 -18.89 17.92
N ILE A 102 5.53 -19.73 18.90
CA ILE A 102 6.01 -21.10 18.64
C ILE A 102 4.88 -21.95 18.05
N LEU A 103 3.67 -21.84 18.62
CA LEU A 103 2.49 -22.51 18.10
C LEU A 103 2.13 -22.01 16.69
N GLU A 104 2.23 -20.70 16.43
CA GLU A 104 2.03 -20.13 15.11
C GLU A 104 3.05 -20.67 14.10
N SER A 105 4.34 -20.77 14.48
CA SER A 105 5.38 -21.36 13.65
C SER A 105 5.09 -22.83 13.36
N LYS A 106 4.83 -23.65 14.38
CA LYS A 106 4.47 -25.07 14.18
C LYS A 106 3.22 -25.23 13.31
N ASN A 107 2.22 -24.37 13.49
CA ASN A 107 1.00 -24.41 12.68
C ASN A 107 1.26 -24.00 11.23
N LYS A 108 2.17 -23.05 10.99
CA LYS A 108 2.62 -22.69 9.66
C LYS A 108 3.32 -23.87 8.97
N ASP A 109 4.19 -24.58 9.68
CA ASP A 109 4.90 -25.76 9.17
C ASP A 109 3.91 -26.91 8.91
N THR A 110 2.95 -27.17 9.79
CA THR A 110 1.89 -28.15 9.53
C THR A 110 1.06 -27.79 8.30
N LYS A 111 0.79 -26.49 8.08
CA LYS A 111 0.03 -26.02 6.91
C LYS A 111 0.75 -26.23 5.58
N SER A 112 2.08 -26.15 5.53
CA SER A 112 2.81 -26.41 4.28
C SER A 112 2.68 -27.86 3.81
N TRP A 113 2.31 -28.78 4.70
CA TRP A 113 2.09 -30.20 4.38
C TRP A 113 0.64 -30.53 3.98
N LEU A 114 -0.27 -29.56 4.00
CA LEU A 114 -1.66 -29.80 3.63
C LEU A 114 -1.85 -29.74 2.11
N PRO A 115 -2.75 -30.54 1.54
CA PRO A 115 -3.07 -30.48 0.13
C PRO A 115 -3.73 -29.13 -0.22
N PRO A 116 -3.59 -28.66 -1.47
CA PRO A 116 -4.29 -27.47 -1.94
C PRO A 116 -5.82 -27.66 -1.86
N GLY A 117 -6.54 -26.61 -1.45
CA GLY A 117 -7.98 -26.63 -1.22
C GLY A 117 -8.35 -26.66 0.27
N VAL A 118 -9.62 -26.99 0.57
CA VAL A 118 -10.11 -27.06 1.97
C VAL A 118 -9.73 -28.43 2.56
N PRO A 119 -8.79 -28.50 3.52
CA PRO A 119 -8.35 -29.78 4.06
C PRO A 119 -9.38 -30.33 5.05
N SER A 120 -9.63 -31.63 5.00
CA SER A 120 -10.47 -32.36 5.95
C SER A 120 -9.80 -32.47 7.33
N GLN A 121 -10.60 -32.73 8.37
CA GLN A 121 -10.10 -32.94 9.73
C GLN A 121 -9.07 -34.09 9.83
N ALA A 122 -9.26 -35.14 9.04
CA ALA A 122 -8.33 -36.27 8.97
C ALA A 122 -6.97 -35.84 8.40
N GLN A 123 -6.96 -35.01 7.36
CA GLN A 123 -5.74 -34.46 6.76
C GLN A 123 -5.02 -33.53 7.72
N TRP A 124 -5.74 -32.67 8.44
CA TRP A 124 -5.17 -31.85 9.52
C TRP A 124 -4.51 -32.69 10.60
N THR A 125 -5.20 -33.74 11.05
CA THR A 125 -4.68 -34.64 12.10
C THR A 125 -3.43 -35.38 11.64
N HIS A 126 -3.43 -35.84 10.38
CA HIS A 126 -2.29 -36.54 9.81
C HIS A 126 -1.09 -35.61 9.64
N ALA A 127 -1.28 -34.44 9.04
CA ALA A 127 -0.21 -33.45 8.87
C ALA A 127 0.39 -33.04 10.22
N ALA A 128 -0.44 -32.72 11.22
CA ALA A 128 0.02 -32.31 12.54
C ALA A 128 0.84 -33.38 13.27
N ARG A 129 0.50 -34.66 13.10
CA ARG A 129 1.23 -35.79 13.73
C ARG A 129 2.54 -36.12 13.03
N CYS A 130 2.59 -35.94 11.71
CA CYS A 130 3.73 -36.35 10.89
C CYS A 130 4.64 -35.19 10.50
N THR A 131 4.35 -33.94 10.91
CA THR A 131 5.10 -32.74 10.47
C THR A 131 6.60 -32.89 10.67
N GLU A 132 7.04 -33.35 11.85
CA GLU A 132 8.48 -33.50 12.17
C GLU A 132 9.15 -34.56 11.28
N GLN A 133 8.48 -35.69 11.06
CA GLN A 133 8.97 -36.77 10.19
C GLN A 133 9.00 -36.36 8.70
N LEU A 134 8.06 -35.51 8.28
CA LEU A 134 8.01 -34.98 6.92
C LEU A 134 9.12 -33.96 6.66
N GLU A 135 9.47 -33.12 7.65
CA GLU A 135 10.63 -32.22 7.57
C GLU A 135 11.96 -33.00 7.53
N ASP A 136 12.10 -34.07 8.32
CA ASP A 136 13.28 -34.94 8.26
C ASP A 136 13.41 -35.61 6.89
N LEU A 137 12.29 -36.10 6.34
CA LEU A 137 12.24 -36.68 5.01
C LEU A 137 12.59 -35.65 3.93
N LYS A 138 12.04 -34.43 4.02
CA LYS A 138 12.33 -33.32 3.11
C LYS A 138 13.81 -33.00 3.10
N THR A 139 14.40 -32.81 4.27
CA THR A 139 15.84 -32.56 4.43
C THR A 139 16.66 -33.69 3.78
N THR A 140 16.32 -34.95 4.09
CA THR A 140 17.00 -36.13 3.53
C THR A 140 16.90 -36.20 2.00
N VAL A 141 15.73 -35.88 1.44
CA VAL A 141 15.51 -35.85 0.00
C VAL A 141 16.31 -34.72 -0.65
N LEU A 142 16.25 -33.51 -0.10
CA LEU A 142 16.99 -32.35 -0.62
C LEU A 142 18.50 -32.59 -0.59
N ASP A 143 19.01 -33.16 0.50
CA ASP A 143 20.42 -33.55 0.64
C ASP A 143 20.82 -34.58 -0.42
N ARG A 144 19.98 -35.59 -0.67
CA ARG A 144 20.23 -36.60 -1.71
C ARG A 144 20.32 -35.98 -3.10
N TYR A 145 19.53 -34.96 -3.39
CA TYR A 145 19.54 -34.24 -4.66
C TYR A 145 20.53 -33.07 -4.70
N GLN A 146 21.32 -32.85 -3.64
CA GLN A 146 22.26 -31.74 -3.52
C GLN A 146 21.63 -30.36 -3.77
N VAL A 147 20.35 -30.21 -3.43
CA VAL A 147 19.64 -28.94 -3.59
C VAL A 147 19.99 -28.06 -2.39
N GLN A 148 20.96 -27.16 -2.58
CA GLN A 148 21.32 -26.17 -1.58
C GLN A 148 20.53 -24.89 -1.82
N GLY A 149 19.61 -24.59 -0.90
CA GLY A 149 18.86 -23.34 -0.90
C GLY A 149 17.69 -23.42 0.07
N ASP A 150 17.43 -22.32 0.75
CA ASP A 150 16.14 -22.09 1.41
C ASP A 150 15.12 -22.02 0.26
N LEU A 151 14.41 -23.12 0.03
CA LEU A 151 13.26 -23.15 -0.90
C LEU A 151 12.17 -22.30 -0.26
N ASP A 152 12.34 -20.98 -0.35
CA ASP A 152 11.32 -20.03 0.02
C ASP A 152 10.22 -20.19 -1.03
N ASP A 153 9.12 -20.86 -0.64
CA ASP A 153 7.89 -20.98 -1.45
C ASP A 153 7.39 -19.62 -1.95
N ARG A 154 7.89 -18.51 -1.39
CA ARG A 154 7.62 -17.14 -1.84
C ARG A 154 8.29 -16.75 -3.16
N VAL A 155 9.25 -17.52 -3.67
CA VAL A 155 10.08 -17.13 -4.84
C VAL A 155 9.93 -18.09 -6.03
N LEU A 156 8.88 -18.90 -6.09
CA LEU A 156 8.37 -19.36 -7.39
C LEU A 156 7.33 -18.35 -7.88
N SER A 157 7.82 -17.18 -8.30
CA SER A 157 6.98 -16.22 -9.02
C SER A 157 6.66 -16.78 -10.40
N LEU A 158 5.64 -17.63 -10.47
CA LEU A 158 4.98 -18.02 -11.72
C LEU A 158 4.51 -16.77 -12.49
N GLN A 159 4.26 -15.66 -11.78
CA GLN A 159 3.86 -14.39 -12.37
C GLN A 159 4.90 -13.85 -13.35
N LEU A 160 6.21 -13.86 -13.04
CA LEU A 160 7.20 -13.29 -13.97
C LEU A 160 7.31 -14.08 -15.28
N SER A 161 7.35 -15.42 -15.21
CA SER A 161 7.45 -16.26 -16.41
C SER A 161 6.15 -16.25 -17.22
N GLU A 162 4.99 -16.30 -16.56
CA GLU A 162 3.70 -16.21 -17.23
C GLU A 162 3.47 -14.82 -17.83
N ASP A 163 3.90 -13.75 -17.17
CA ASP A 163 3.76 -12.38 -17.67
C ASP A 163 4.71 -12.13 -18.84
N CYS A 164 5.93 -12.70 -18.84
CA CYS A 164 6.81 -12.70 -20.01
C CYS A 164 6.15 -13.42 -21.20
N VAL A 165 5.54 -14.60 -20.97
CA VAL A 165 4.83 -15.35 -22.02
C VAL A 165 3.59 -14.61 -22.49
N ARG A 166 2.79 -14.02 -21.60
CA ARG A 166 1.62 -13.20 -21.95
C ARG A 166 2.03 -11.93 -22.71
N ALA A 167 3.11 -11.28 -22.30
CA ALA A 167 3.67 -10.12 -23.00
C ALA A 167 4.12 -10.52 -24.40
N GLU A 168 4.78 -11.67 -24.55
CA GLU A 168 5.23 -12.17 -25.85
C GLU A 168 4.04 -12.59 -26.74
N LEU A 169 3.01 -13.25 -26.19
CA LEU A 169 1.79 -13.59 -26.92
C LEU A 169 1.01 -12.34 -27.37
N ARG A 170 0.97 -11.29 -26.55
CA ARG A 170 0.39 -9.98 -26.92
C ARG A 170 1.25 -9.25 -27.95
N ARG A 171 2.58 -9.29 -27.83
CA ARG A 171 3.54 -8.74 -28.79
C ARG A 171 3.39 -9.42 -30.16
N LEU A 172 3.27 -10.74 -30.16
CA LEU A 172 3.04 -11.59 -31.33
C LEU A 172 1.60 -11.53 -31.83
N LYS A 173 0.70 -10.83 -31.11
CA LYS A 173 -0.73 -10.67 -31.43
C LYS A 173 -1.43 -12.01 -31.73
N TYR A 174 -1.03 -13.06 -31.01
CA TYR A 174 -1.36 -14.47 -31.30
C TYR A 174 -2.87 -14.77 -31.30
N LEU A 175 -3.68 -14.00 -30.56
CA LEU A 175 -5.14 -14.18 -30.46
C LEU A 175 -5.94 -13.29 -31.43
N ALA A 176 -5.29 -12.46 -32.25
CA ALA A 176 -5.96 -11.54 -33.17
C ALA A 176 -5.99 -12.12 -34.59
N THR A 177 -6.94 -13.03 -34.86
CA THR A 177 -7.19 -13.55 -36.22
C THR A 177 -8.63 -13.24 -36.66
N PRO A 178 -8.84 -12.57 -37.81
CA PRO A 178 -7.84 -11.93 -38.68
C PRO A 178 -7.36 -10.58 -38.13
N PHE A 179 -6.05 -10.33 -38.21
CA PHE A 179 -5.42 -9.09 -37.79
C PHE A 179 -5.88 -7.90 -38.66
N LYS A 180 -6.49 -6.89 -38.04
CA LYS A 180 -6.77 -5.60 -38.67
C LYS A 180 -5.86 -4.54 -38.04
N ASP A 181 -5.03 -3.90 -38.87
CA ASP A 181 -4.02 -2.93 -38.44
C ASP A 181 -4.60 -1.54 -38.05
N THR A 182 -5.91 -1.49 -37.79
CA THR A 182 -6.68 -0.25 -37.58
C THR A 182 -7.48 -0.25 -36.28
N ASP A 183 -7.19 -1.17 -35.36
CA ASP A 183 -7.85 -1.17 -34.05
C ASP A 183 -7.27 -0.04 -33.21
N LEU A 184 -7.89 1.13 -33.39
CA LEU A 184 -7.85 2.22 -32.43
C LEU A 184 -8.10 1.62 -31.05
N LEU A 185 -7.21 1.88 -30.09
CA LEU A 185 -7.39 1.41 -28.73
C LEU A 185 -8.71 1.97 -28.20
N VAL A 186 -9.57 1.12 -27.66
CA VAL A 186 -10.86 1.53 -27.12
C VAL A 186 -10.83 1.38 -25.59
N SER A 187 -11.32 2.37 -24.86
CA SER A 187 -11.49 2.30 -23.40
C SER A 187 -12.56 1.26 -23.04
N LEU A 188 -12.65 0.90 -21.75
CA LEU A 188 -13.72 -0.01 -21.27
C LEU A 188 -15.13 0.58 -21.51
N ASP A 189 -15.22 1.91 -21.60
CA ASP A 189 -16.46 2.65 -21.83
C ASP A 189 -16.74 2.89 -23.32
N GLY A 190 -15.90 2.37 -24.22
CA GLY A 190 -16.09 2.47 -25.67
C GLY A 190 -15.44 3.69 -26.33
N GLU A 191 -14.64 4.47 -25.61
CA GLU A 191 -14.01 5.70 -26.14
C GLU A 191 -12.70 5.41 -26.88
N ILE A 192 -12.41 6.17 -27.94
CA ILE A 192 -11.18 6.00 -28.71
C ILE A 192 -9.98 6.65 -28.00
N LEU A 193 -9.05 5.81 -27.57
CA LEU A 193 -7.84 6.18 -26.86
C LEU A 193 -6.75 6.68 -27.82
N HIS A 194 -5.96 7.64 -27.34
CA HIS A 194 -4.89 8.24 -28.14
C HIS A 194 -3.76 7.22 -28.43
N PRO A 195 -3.23 7.13 -29.66
CA PRO A 195 -2.17 6.16 -30.01
C PRO A 195 -0.89 6.28 -29.18
N SER A 196 -0.61 7.44 -28.59
CA SER A 196 0.58 7.63 -27.72
C SER A 196 0.48 6.93 -26.37
N LEU A 197 -0.71 6.46 -25.95
CA LEU A 197 -0.88 5.70 -24.70
C LEU A 197 -0.12 4.36 -24.72
N VAL A 198 0.21 3.83 -25.90
CA VAL A 198 1.06 2.63 -26.04
C VAL A 198 2.42 2.84 -25.37
N ASN A 199 2.94 4.07 -25.32
CA ASN A 199 4.23 4.42 -24.73
C ASN A 199 4.07 5.13 -23.36
N PHE A 200 2.93 4.94 -22.68
CA PHE A 200 2.63 5.61 -21.41
C PHE A 200 3.72 5.36 -20.36
N ASP A 201 4.21 4.13 -20.27
CA ASP A 201 5.26 3.72 -19.34
C ASP A 201 6.56 4.52 -19.54
N VAL A 202 6.98 4.69 -20.79
CA VAL A 202 8.18 5.48 -21.15
C VAL A 202 8.01 6.95 -20.76
N VAL A 203 6.83 7.53 -21.02
CA VAL A 203 6.55 8.94 -20.69
C VAL A 203 6.43 9.12 -19.17
N ALA A 204 5.79 8.19 -18.46
CA ALA A 204 5.66 8.23 -17.00
C ALA A 204 7.02 8.14 -16.30
N GLN A 205 7.93 7.28 -16.77
CA GLN A 205 9.29 7.19 -16.23
C GLN A 205 10.08 8.49 -16.43
N LYS A 206 9.98 9.11 -17.62
CA LYS A 206 10.60 10.42 -17.88
C LYS A 206 10.03 11.50 -16.96
N ASN A 207 8.70 11.57 -16.81
CA ASN A 207 8.05 12.55 -15.94
C ASN A 207 8.40 12.34 -14.45
N TYR A 208 8.56 11.10 -14.01
CA TYR A 208 9.00 10.78 -12.66
C TYR A 208 10.45 11.24 -12.39
N ALA A 209 11.35 11.08 -13.36
CA ALA A 209 12.71 11.61 -13.27
C ALA A 209 12.72 13.15 -13.17
N VAL A 210 11.89 13.82 -13.97
CA VAL A 210 11.70 15.28 -13.90
C VAL A 210 11.11 15.71 -12.55
N ALA A 211 10.15 14.96 -12.00
CA ALA A 211 9.57 15.24 -10.68
C ALA A 211 10.62 15.17 -9.56
N LYS A 212 11.51 14.16 -9.60
CA LYS A 212 12.64 14.04 -8.67
C LYS A 212 13.58 15.23 -8.76
N GLN A 213 13.91 15.69 -9.96
CA GLN A 213 14.80 16.84 -10.17
C GLN A 213 14.16 18.15 -9.67
N ARG A 214 12.86 18.34 -9.87
CA ARG A 214 12.11 19.49 -9.30
C ARG A 214 12.10 19.49 -7.78
N LEU A 215 11.98 18.32 -7.16
CA LEU A 215 12.06 18.15 -5.70
C LEU A 215 13.42 18.60 -5.12
N VAL A 216 14.48 18.54 -5.92
CA VAL A 216 15.84 18.98 -5.55
C VAL A 216 16.10 20.46 -5.92
N GLY A 217 15.09 21.17 -6.47
CA GLY A 217 15.14 22.60 -6.74
C GLY A 217 15.45 23.01 -8.18
N SER A 218 15.48 22.08 -9.13
CA SER A 218 15.67 22.39 -10.56
C SER A 218 14.36 22.82 -11.22
N THR A 219 14.31 24.06 -11.76
CA THR A 219 13.10 24.65 -12.38
C THR A 219 13.02 24.51 -13.90
N GLU A 220 14.08 24.06 -14.57
CA GLU A 220 14.16 24.10 -16.05
C GLU A 220 13.52 22.90 -16.77
N CYS A 221 13.19 21.82 -16.06
CA CYS A 221 12.69 20.60 -16.69
C CYS A 221 11.16 20.62 -16.83
N LYS A 222 10.66 20.55 -18.07
CA LYS A 222 9.22 20.47 -18.40
C LYS A 222 8.79 19.00 -18.48
N MET A 223 7.65 18.69 -17.88
CA MET A 223 7.01 17.38 -18.01
C MET A 223 6.33 17.27 -19.37
N GLU A 224 6.36 16.08 -19.95
CA GLU A 224 5.67 15.77 -21.19
C GLU A 224 4.20 15.42 -20.89
N LYS A 225 3.26 16.06 -21.59
CA LYS A 225 1.83 15.85 -21.37
C LYS A 225 1.42 14.51 -22.00
N VAL A 226 0.72 13.68 -21.24
CA VAL A 226 0.10 12.45 -21.72
C VAL A 226 -1.33 12.77 -22.10
N PHE A 227 -1.75 12.40 -23.30
CA PHE A 227 -3.13 12.52 -23.76
C PHE A 227 -3.84 11.17 -23.62
N VAL A 228 -5.07 11.18 -23.11
CA VAL A 228 -5.84 9.96 -22.87
C VAL A 228 -6.71 9.67 -24.09
N THR A 229 -7.44 10.67 -24.59
CA THR A 229 -8.29 10.56 -25.78
C THR A 229 -7.71 11.32 -26.97
N VAL A 230 -8.22 11.02 -28.18
CA VAL A 230 -7.86 11.77 -29.40
C VAL A 230 -8.35 13.23 -29.34
N ASP A 231 -9.43 13.48 -28.60
CA ASP A 231 -10.03 14.80 -28.42
C ASP A 231 -9.19 15.70 -27.49
N ASP A 232 -8.55 15.12 -26.46
CA ASP A 232 -7.60 15.84 -25.59
C ASP A 232 -6.42 16.43 -26.40
N ALA A 233 -5.98 15.71 -27.43
CA ALA A 233 -4.92 16.15 -28.34
C ALA A 233 -5.41 17.20 -29.35
N ALA A 234 -6.69 17.16 -29.73
CA ALA A 234 -7.32 18.14 -30.62
C ALA A 234 -7.51 19.50 -29.92
N ALA A 235 -7.89 19.52 -28.64
CA ALA A 235 -8.01 20.74 -27.82
C ALA A 235 -6.70 21.54 -27.77
N GLY A 236 -5.54 20.85 -27.73
CA GLY A 236 -4.21 21.48 -27.80
C GLY A 236 -3.92 22.19 -29.13
N LYS A 237 -4.49 21.72 -30.25
CA LYS A 237 -4.28 22.26 -31.60
C LYS A 237 -5.27 23.37 -31.99
N MET A 238 -6.41 23.49 -31.31
CA MET A 238 -7.42 24.53 -31.58
C MET A 238 -6.86 25.95 -31.44
N THR A 239 -7.35 26.86 -32.28
CA THR A 239 -7.04 28.29 -32.17
C THR A 239 -7.74 28.91 -30.97
N LYS A 240 -7.25 30.07 -30.52
CA LYS A 240 -7.83 30.80 -29.37
C LYS A 240 -9.32 31.16 -29.56
N ALA A 241 -9.74 31.36 -30.81
CA ALA A 241 -11.13 31.67 -31.14
C ALA A 241 -12.03 30.43 -31.00
N GLU A 242 -11.60 29.29 -31.54
CA GLU A 242 -12.32 28.01 -31.47
C GLU A 242 -12.47 27.51 -30.03
N LEU A 243 -11.41 27.65 -29.21
CA LEU A 243 -11.47 27.35 -27.77
C LEU A 243 -12.50 28.22 -27.04
N CYS A 244 -12.56 29.52 -27.35
CA CYS A 244 -13.54 30.42 -26.74
C CYS A 244 -14.97 30.06 -27.11
N ASP A 245 -15.21 29.61 -28.34
CA ASP A 245 -16.56 29.27 -28.80
C ASP A 245 -17.00 27.92 -28.22
N ASN A 246 -16.10 26.93 -28.12
CA ASN A 246 -16.38 25.66 -27.44
C ASN A 246 -16.66 25.84 -25.94
N MET A 247 -15.90 26.71 -25.26
CA MET A 247 -16.16 27.02 -23.85
C MET A 247 -17.50 27.74 -23.66
N LYS A 248 -17.91 28.63 -24.59
CA LYS A 248 -19.23 29.27 -24.50
C LYS A 248 -20.35 28.25 -24.65
N THR A 249 -20.25 27.33 -25.61
CA THR A 249 -21.26 26.29 -25.81
C THR A 249 -21.39 25.39 -24.58
N MET A 250 -20.26 24.99 -23.97
CA MET A 250 -20.28 24.22 -22.73
C MET A 250 -20.85 25.01 -21.55
N ILE A 251 -20.51 26.29 -21.41
CA ILE A 251 -21.05 27.16 -20.34
C ILE A 251 -22.56 27.36 -20.48
N ASP A 252 -23.05 27.54 -21.71
CA ASP A 252 -24.48 27.73 -21.97
C ASP A 252 -25.30 26.45 -21.73
N ALA A 253 -24.67 25.27 -21.80
CA ALA A 253 -25.27 24.00 -21.42
C ALA A 253 -25.41 23.77 -19.90
N ILE A 254 -24.75 24.57 -19.05
CA ILE A 254 -24.80 24.41 -17.58
C ILE A 254 -26.21 24.80 -17.06
N PRO A 255 -26.95 23.91 -16.36
CA PRO A 255 -28.32 24.17 -15.91
C PRO A 255 -28.42 25.28 -14.85
N ALA A 256 -27.40 25.44 -14.00
CA ALA A 256 -27.41 26.38 -12.88
C ALA A 256 -27.05 27.83 -13.33
N PRO A 257 -27.97 28.81 -13.19
CA PRO A 257 -27.74 30.18 -13.68
C PRO A 257 -26.57 30.89 -13.00
N HIS A 258 -26.37 30.63 -11.70
CA HIS A 258 -25.29 31.23 -10.91
C HIS A 258 -23.92 30.70 -11.32
N ALA A 259 -23.79 29.39 -11.58
CA ALA A 259 -22.56 28.78 -12.06
C ALA A 259 -22.22 29.28 -13.48
N ARG A 260 -23.25 29.41 -14.35
CA ARG A 260 -23.10 29.97 -15.70
C ARG A 260 -22.54 31.40 -15.66
N ALA A 261 -23.05 32.26 -14.77
CA ALA A 261 -22.57 33.63 -14.63
C ALA A 261 -21.11 33.71 -14.14
N GLN A 262 -20.72 32.82 -13.23
CA GLN A 262 -19.34 32.73 -12.73
C GLN A 262 -18.37 32.28 -13.84
N TRP A 263 -18.71 31.24 -14.59
CA TRP A 263 -17.89 30.76 -15.69
C TRP A 263 -17.80 31.76 -16.85
N LYS A 264 -18.88 32.49 -17.18
CA LYS A 264 -18.80 33.61 -18.16
C LYS A 264 -17.85 34.71 -17.70
N LYS A 265 -17.83 35.03 -16.41
CA LYS A 265 -16.90 36.02 -15.83
C LYS A 265 -15.45 35.55 -15.89
N LEU A 266 -15.20 34.26 -15.63
CA LEU A 266 -13.87 33.65 -15.72
C LEU A 266 -13.37 33.56 -17.16
N LEU A 267 -14.23 33.13 -18.09
CA LEU A 267 -13.92 33.11 -19.52
C LEU A 267 -13.56 34.49 -20.04
N ASN A 268 -14.30 35.54 -19.66
CA ASN A 268 -13.98 36.92 -20.07
C ASN A 268 -12.64 37.42 -19.51
N LYS A 269 -12.23 36.97 -18.31
CA LYS A 269 -10.92 37.30 -17.74
C LYS A 269 -9.77 36.58 -18.45
N VAL A 270 -9.97 35.32 -18.81
CA VAL A 270 -8.93 34.45 -19.37
C VAL A 270 -8.82 34.59 -20.90
N LYS A 271 -9.88 35.03 -21.58
CA LYS A 271 -9.88 35.40 -23.00
C LYS A 271 -8.82 36.46 -23.35
N ALA A 272 -8.49 37.35 -22.42
CA ALA A 272 -7.44 38.36 -22.61
C ALA A 272 -6.00 37.83 -22.41
N LYS A 273 -5.84 36.61 -21.89
CA LYS A 273 -4.54 36.05 -21.46
C LYS A 273 -3.99 34.96 -22.41
N SER A 274 -2.98 34.21 -21.94
CA SER A 274 -2.24 33.18 -22.70
C SER A 274 -3.10 31.96 -23.06
N LYS A 275 -2.77 31.28 -24.18
CA LYS A 275 -3.45 30.04 -24.62
C LYS A 275 -3.40 28.92 -23.58
N ALA A 276 -2.31 28.86 -22.79
CA ALA A 276 -2.14 27.86 -21.73
C ALA A 276 -3.14 28.04 -20.57
N GLU A 277 -3.46 29.29 -20.20
CA GLU A 277 -4.48 29.58 -19.18
C GLU A 277 -5.91 29.27 -19.66
N MET A 278 -6.17 29.28 -20.98
CA MET A 278 -7.46 28.86 -21.52
C MET A 278 -7.63 27.33 -21.50
N LEU A 279 -6.56 26.58 -21.77
CA LEU A 279 -6.59 25.12 -21.76
C LEU A 279 -6.81 24.55 -20.36
N THR A 280 -6.15 25.14 -19.36
CA THR A 280 -6.36 24.77 -17.94
C THR A 280 -7.80 25.05 -17.49
N LEU A 281 -8.39 26.16 -17.93
CA LEU A 281 -9.78 26.50 -17.61
C LEU A 281 -10.81 25.61 -18.34
N LEU A 282 -10.45 25.07 -19.51
CA LEU A 282 -11.26 24.08 -20.22
C LEU A 282 -11.27 22.74 -19.46
N GLU A 283 -10.10 22.29 -18.99
CA GLU A 283 -9.95 21.07 -18.17
C GLU A 283 -10.77 21.15 -16.87
N GLU A 284 -10.69 22.27 -16.14
CA GLU A 284 -11.49 22.50 -14.92
C GLU A 284 -13.02 22.48 -15.19
N LEU A 285 -13.43 22.91 -16.38
CA LEU A 285 -14.84 22.94 -16.78
C LEU A 285 -15.35 21.54 -17.20
N GLU A 286 -14.50 20.75 -17.85
CA GLU A 286 -14.76 19.34 -18.19
C GLU A 286 -14.84 18.48 -16.92
N GLU A 287 -13.93 18.66 -15.96
CA GLU A 287 -13.96 17.96 -14.66
C GLU A 287 -15.25 18.23 -13.87
N GLN A 288 -15.73 19.49 -13.88
CA GLN A 288 -16.97 19.84 -13.18
C GLN A 288 -18.22 19.27 -13.85
N ASN A 289 -18.22 19.11 -15.17
CA ASN A 289 -19.31 18.47 -15.90
C ASN A 289 -19.29 16.94 -15.73
N ALA A 290 -18.10 16.32 -15.73
CA ALA A 290 -17.94 14.88 -15.48
C ALA A 290 -18.36 14.48 -14.05
N GLY A 291 -18.06 15.33 -13.04
CA GLY A 291 -18.43 15.09 -11.65
C GLY A 291 -19.94 15.10 -11.34
N LYS A 292 -20.81 15.52 -12.27
CA LYS A 292 -22.27 15.48 -12.12
C LYS A 292 -22.95 14.29 -12.79
N ALA A 293 -22.26 13.58 -13.68
CA ALA A 293 -22.81 12.39 -14.32
C ALA A 293 -22.81 11.15 -13.39
N GLY A 294 -22.05 11.18 -12.28
CA GLY A 294 -21.87 10.05 -11.37
C GLY A 294 -22.59 10.16 -10.02
N SER A 295 -23.57 11.06 -9.84
CA SER A 295 -24.22 11.27 -8.52
C SER A 295 -25.71 10.88 -8.45
N ASP A 296 -26.26 10.20 -9.45
CA ASP A 296 -27.62 9.66 -9.40
C ASP A 296 -27.58 8.14 -9.18
N ASP A 297 -27.48 7.71 -7.93
CA ASP A 297 -27.98 6.40 -7.50
C ASP A 297 -28.71 6.58 -6.15
N PRO A 298 -29.97 6.15 -6.01
CA PRO A 298 -30.80 6.46 -4.86
C PRO A 298 -30.50 5.54 -3.67
N ASP A 299 -30.15 6.15 -2.54
CA ASP A 299 -30.12 5.49 -1.23
C ASP A 299 -31.48 4.87 -0.90
N VAL A 300 -31.56 3.54 -0.97
CA VAL A 300 -32.58 2.73 -0.27
C VAL A 300 -31.86 1.61 0.48
N TYR A 301 -31.46 1.89 1.72
CA TYR A 301 -31.25 0.85 2.72
C TYR A 301 -32.46 0.81 3.65
N ASN A 302 -33.35 -0.15 3.39
CA ASN A 302 -34.19 -0.78 4.40
C ASN A 302 -33.37 -1.90 5.05
N ASN A 303 -33.08 -1.77 6.35
CA ASN A 303 -33.18 -2.79 7.42
C ASN A 303 -32.45 -2.31 8.68
#